data_AF-A0A2P5NFL9-F1
#
_entry.id   AF-A0A2P5NFL9-F1
#
_cell.length_a   1.000
_cell.length_b   1.000
_cell.length_c   1.000
_cell.angle_alpha   90.00
_cell.angle_beta   90.00
_cell.angle_gamma   90.00
#
_symmetry.space_group_name_H-M   'P 1'
#
loop_
_entity.id
_entity.type
_entity.pdbx_description
1 polymer ?
#
loop_
_entity_poly.entity_id
_entity_poly.type
_entity_poly.pdbx_seq_one_letter_code
_entity_poly.pdbx_strand_id
1 'polypeptide(L)'
;MSSTDPNLGLNYGWTLGESGWDTGMDANLKRLGAVVGLSVKDRDLTTPPASPANGDRYLVPAAATGVWAGKTNQIAVRIDGTWEFHPPKVGWLCYIEDEAKLSAYKPAGWSAGIAI
;
A
#
# COMPACT_ATOMS: atom_id res chain seq x y z
N MET A 1 22.80 -2.55 7.69
CA MET A 1 22.25 -1.22 8.04
C MET A 1 20.76 -1.26 7.78
N SER A 2 19.94 -0.52 8.55
CA SER A 2 18.50 -0.47 8.31
C SER A 2 18.16 0.38 7.07
N SER A 3 17.05 0.07 6.44
CA SER A 3 16.35 0.89 5.46
C SER A 3 15.23 1.71 6.13
N THR A 4 14.69 2.70 5.42
CA THR A 4 13.61 3.55 5.91
C THR A 4 12.38 3.39 5.01
N ASP A 5 11.21 3.17 5.61
CA ASP A 5 9.94 3.09 4.91
C ASP A 5 9.61 4.47 4.28
N PRO A 6 9.13 4.49 3.03
CA PRO A 6 8.95 5.72 2.29
C PRO A 6 7.70 6.54 2.70
N ASN A 7 6.76 5.96 3.43
CA ASN A 7 5.48 6.59 3.75
C ASN A 7 5.44 7.19 5.16
N LEU A 8 6.01 6.52 6.17
CA LEU A 8 6.02 7.02 7.56
C LEU A 8 7.43 7.27 8.12
N GLY A 9 8.50 6.94 7.39
CA GLY A 9 9.86 7.10 7.87
C GLY A 9 10.27 6.07 8.93
N LEU A 10 9.59 4.93 9.02
CA LEU A 10 9.91 3.86 9.95
C LEU A 10 11.14 3.10 9.49
N ASN A 11 12.08 2.84 10.37
CA ASN A 11 13.24 2.01 10.03
C ASN A 11 12.84 0.52 9.99
N TYR A 12 13.47 -0.27 9.11
CA TYR A 12 13.34 -1.73 9.02
C TYR A 12 14.65 -2.34 8.48
N GLY A 13 14.83 -3.66 8.52
CA GLY A 13 15.98 -4.34 7.88
C GLY A 13 17.27 -4.30 8.69
N TRP A 14 17.20 -4.38 10.02
CA TRP A 14 18.39 -4.36 10.87
C TRP A 14 19.18 -5.66 10.80
N THR A 15 20.45 -5.56 10.38
CA THR A 15 21.38 -6.70 10.33
C THR A 15 22.13 -6.97 11.65
N LEU A 16 22.44 -5.92 12.41
CA LEU A 16 23.25 -6.05 13.62
C LEU A 16 22.36 -6.27 14.84
N GLY A 17 22.59 -7.36 15.57
CA GLY A 17 21.84 -7.67 16.80
C GLY A 17 20.42 -8.21 16.55
N GLU A 18 20.06 -8.50 15.30
CA GLU A 18 18.92 -9.35 15.02
C GLU A 18 19.20 -10.79 15.47
N SER A 19 18.16 -11.49 15.90
CA SER A 19 18.22 -12.91 16.23
C SER A 19 16.94 -13.63 15.78
N GLY A 20 16.64 -13.56 14.48
CA GLY A 20 15.51 -14.24 13.84
C GLY A 20 14.13 -13.61 14.04
N TRP A 21 14.06 -12.41 14.64
CA TRP A 21 12.82 -11.64 14.81
C TRP A 21 12.61 -10.56 13.73
N ASP A 22 13.68 -10.21 13.02
CA ASP A 22 13.75 -9.11 12.05
C ASP A 22 12.75 -9.30 10.91
N THR A 23 12.66 -10.51 10.33
CA THR A 23 11.81 -10.79 9.18
C THR A 23 10.33 -10.46 9.46
N GLY A 24 9.84 -10.85 10.64
CA GLY A 24 8.46 -10.56 11.06
C GLY A 24 8.26 -9.09 11.41
N MET A 25 9.25 -8.48 12.08
CA MET A 25 9.18 -7.06 12.44
C MET A 25 9.22 -6.16 11.21
N ASP A 26 10.08 -6.45 10.23
CA ASP A 26 10.19 -5.72 8.98
C ASP A 26 8.87 -5.73 8.22
N ALA A 27 8.24 -6.91 8.10
CA ALA A 27 6.93 -7.02 7.48
C ALA A 27 5.86 -6.19 8.21
N ASN A 28 5.91 -6.14 9.55
CA ASN A 28 4.98 -5.36 10.35
C ASN A 28 5.18 -3.85 10.17
N LEU A 29 6.43 -3.38 10.17
CA LEU A 29 6.77 -1.96 10.05
C LEU A 29 6.48 -1.43 8.64
N LYS A 30 6.83 -2.20 7.60
CA LYS A 30 6.43 -1.88 6.22
C LYS A 30 4.92 -1.81 6.05
N ARG A 31 4.18 -2.76 6.63
CA ARG A 31 2.72 -2.74 6.60
C ARG A 31 2.17 -1.50 7.30
N LEU A 32 2.74 -1.11 8.43
CA LEU A 32 2.32 0.10 9.15
C LEU A 32 2.52 1.34 8.26
N GLY A 33 3.69 1.47 7.63
CA GLY A 33 4.00 2.50 6.64
C GLY A 33 2.99 2.56 5.49
N ALA A 34 2.62 1.40 4.96
CA ALA A 34 1.71 1.30 3.84
C ALA A 34 0.27 1.75 4.14
N VAL A 35 -0.26 1.45 5.33
CA VAL A 35 -1.72 1.52 5.62
C VAL A 35 -2.14 2.64 6.56
N VAL A 36 -1.23 3.22 7.35
CA VAL A 36 -1.55 4.35 8.23
C VAL A 36 -1.41 5.66 7.46
N GLY A 37 -2.39 6.57 7.62
CA GLY A 37 -2.46 7.77 6.78
C GLY A 37 -2.59 7.39 5.29
N LEU A 38 -3.46 6.43 4.99
CA LEU A 38 -3.58 5.85 3.66
C LEU A 38 -4.03 6.89 2.63
N SER A 39 -3.14 7.21 1.71
CA SER A 39 -3.35 8.05 0.54
C SER A 39 -2.81 7.29 -0.68
N VAL A 40 -3.66 7.10 -1.69
CA VAL A 40 -3.31 6.40 -2.93
C VAL A 40 -3.35 7.38 -4.08
N LYS A 41 -2.47 7.17 -5.05
CA LYS A 41 -2.39 8.01 -6.25
C LYS A 41 -3.62 7.86 -7.14
N ASP A 42 -4.12 6.63 -7.27
CA ASP A 42 -5.19 6.24 -8.21
C ASP A 42 -5.80 4.90 -7.72
N ARG A 43 -7.05 4.64 -8.09
CA ARG A 43 -7.79 3.40 -7.78
C ARG A 43 -8.34 2.62 -8.99
N ASP A 44 -8.26 3.15 -10.20
CA ASP A 44 -8.78 2.53 -11.42
C ASP A 44 -7.72 2.26 -12.50
N LEU A 45 -6.46 2.66 -12.26
CA LEU A 45 -5.31 2.21 -13.06
C LEU A 45 -5.17 0.68 -13.07
N THR A 46 -5.33 0.06 -14.24
CA THR A 46 -5.31 -1.40 -14.38
C THR A 46 -3.92 -1.99 -14.53
N THR A 47 -2.92 -1.20 -14.90
CA THR A 47 -1.55 -1.68 -15.11
C THR A 47 -0.58 -0.86 -14.25
N PRO A 48 0.26 -1.49 -13.42
CA PRO A 48 1.22 -0.76 -12.60
C PRO A 48 2.07 0.20 -13.45
N PRO A 49 2.39 1.41 -12.95
CA PRO A 49 3.29 2.33 -13.66
C PRO A 49 4.61 1.65 -14.03
N ALA A 50 5.17 2.00 -15.19
CA ALA A 50 6.46 1.47 -15.64
C ALA A 50 7.65 1.93 -14.78
N SER A 51 7.51 3.05 -14.07
CA SER A 51 8.55 3.63 -13.22
C SER A 51 7.94 4.16 -11.91
N PRO A 52 7.45 3.27 -11.02
CA PRO A 52 6.85 3.67 -9.75
C PRO A 52 7.96 4.05 -8.75
N ALA A 53 7.74 5.10 -7.97
CA ALA A 53 8.63 5.49 -6.89
C ALA A 53 8.32 4.68 -5.62
N ASN A 54 9.32 4.46 -4.76
CA ASN A 54 9.06 3.92 -3.43
C ASN A 54 8.12 4.87 -2.66
N GLY A 55 7.10 4.32 -2.01
CA GLY A 55 6.04 5.05 -1.32
C GLY A 55 4.78 5.25 -2.16
N ASP A 56 4.84 4.99 -3.46
CA ASP A 56 3.66 5.01 -4.31
C ASP A 56 2.67 3.94 -3.85
N ARG A 57 1.41 4.35 -3.67
CA ARG A 57 0.30 3.50 -3.25
C ARG A 57 -0.86 3.59 -4.24
N TYR A 58 -1.51 2.46 -4.50
CA TYR A 58 -2.64 2.33 -5.41
C TYR A 58 -3.68 1.38 -4.84
N LEU A 59 -4.95 1.55 -5.20
CA LEU A 59 -5.95 0.49 -5.03
C LEU A 59 -5.99 -0.33 -6.31
N VAL A 60 -5.89 -1.66 -6.18
CA VAL A 60 -5.88 -2.54 -7.35
C VAL A 60 -7.31 -2.75 -7.86
N PRO A 61 -7.65 -2.36 -9.12
CA PRO A 61 -8.98 -2.57 -9.68
C PRO A 61 -9.21 -4.03 -10.10
N ALA A 62 -10.48 -4.38 -10.37
CA ALA A 62 -10.87 -5.75 -10.70
C ALA A 62 -10.22 -6.34 -11.96
N ALA A 63 -9.87 -5.50 -12.94
CA ALA A 63 -9.27 -5.90 -14.21
C ALA A 63 -7.75 -5.62 -14.26
N ALA A 64 -7.08 -5.65 -13.10
CA ALA A 64 -5.66 -5.36 -13.04
C ALA A 64 -4.79 -6.42 -13.74
N THR A 65 -3.66 -5.99 -14.31
CA THR A 65 -2.75 -6.80 -15.11
C THR A 65 -1.35 -6.88 -14.49
N GLY A 66 -0.48 -7.69 -15.09
CA GLY A 66 0.92 -7.84 -14.67
C GLY A 66 1.02 -8.30 -13.21
N VAL A 67 1.92 -7.66 -12.46
CA VAL A 67 2.14 -7.98 -11.04
C VAL A 67 0.94 -7.64 -10.14
N TRP A 68 -0.03 -6.85 -10.61
CA TRP A 68 -1.26 -6.55 -9.89
C TRP A 68 -2.40 -7.56 -10.15
N ALA A 69 -2.24 -8.47 -11.12
CA ALA A 69 -3.26 -9.46 -11.44
C ALA A 69 -3.64 -10.32 -10.22
N GLY A 70 -4.94 -10.49 -9.99
CA GLY A 70 -5.48 -11.26 -8.85
C GLY A 70 -5.37 -10.55 -7.48
N LYS A 71 -4.97 -9.28 -7.44
CA LYS A 71 -4.85 -8.49 -6.20
C LYS A 71 -5.99 -7.49 -5.99
N THR A 72 -7.12 -7.69 -6.67
CA THR A 72 -8.31 -6.83 -6.62
C THR A 72 -8.65 -6.37 -5.20
N ASN A 73 -8.97 -5.08 -5.04
CA ASN A 73 -9.28 -4.38 -3.81
C ASN A 73 -8.12 -4.21 -2.81
N GLN A 74 -6.96 -4.83 -3.02
CA GLN A 74 -5.81 -4.66 -2.14
C GLN A 74 -5.15 -3.30 -2.34
N ILE A 75 -4.48 -2.80 -1.29
CA ILE A 75 -3.56 -1.68 -1.40
C ILE A 75 -2.25 -2.24 -1.96
N ALA A 76 -1.85 -1.80 -3.16
CA ALA A 76 -0.52 -2.02 -3.69
C ALA A 76 0.39 -0.88 -3.24
N VAL A 77 1.55 -1.19 -2.67
CA VAL A 77 2.56 -0.21 -2.25
C VAL A 77 3.92 -0.58 -2.82
N ARG A 78 4.69 0.41 -3.28
CA ARG A 78 6.05 0.22 -3.77
C ARG A 78 7.04 0.41 -2.62
N ILE A 79 7.74 -0.63 -2.21
CA ILE A 79 8.75 -0.57 -1.13
C ILE A 79 10.00 -1.29 -1.61
N ASP A 80 11.15 -0.64 -1.47
CA ASP A 80 12.46 -1.21 -1.82
C ASP A 80 12.51 -1.83 -3.23
N GLY A 81 11.91 -1.16 -4.22
CA GLY A 81 11.89 -1.67 -5.59
C GLY A 81 11.00 -2.89 -5.81
N THR A 82 10.10 -3.21 -4.87
CA THR A 82 9.13 -4.32 -4.97
C THR A 82 7.71 -3.86 -4.70
N TRP A 83 6.73 -4.55 -5.27
CA TRP A 83 5.31 -4.33 -4.95
C TRP A 83 4.91 -5.23 -3.79
N GLU A 84 4.43 -4.62 -2.72
CA GLU A 84 3.77 -5.32 -1.62
C GLU A 84 2.27 -5.07 -1.68
N PHE A 85 1.47 -6.04 -1.23
CA PHE A 85 0.01 -5.99 -1.31
C PHE A 85 -0.60 -6.25 0.05
N HIS A 86 -1.50 -5.35 0.47
CA HIS A 86 -2.16 -5.45 1.76
C HIS A 86 -3.69 -5.51 1.58
N PRO A 87 -4.34 -6.60 2.03
CA PRO A 87 -5.79 -6.66 2.03
C PRO A 87 -6.36 -5.66 3.06
N PRO A 88 -7.30 -4.79 2.65
CA PRO A 88 -7.95 -3.87 3.57
C PRO A 88 -8.88 -4.60 4.54
N LYS A 89 -9.20 -3.93 5.65
CA LYS A 89 -10.27 -4.36 6.57
C LYS A 89 -11.42 -3.38 6.52
N VAL A 90 -12.62 -3.85 6.84
CA VAL A 90 -13.83 -3.01 6.91
C VAL A 90 -13.57 -1.82 7.84
N GLY A 91 -13.94 -0.62 7.40
CA GLY A 91 -13.74 0.63 8.12
C GLY A 91 -12.43 1.36 7.80
N TRP A 92 -11.52 0.78 7.02
CA TRP A 92 -10.33 1.49 6.55
C TRP A 92 -10.72 2.66 5.65
N LEU A 93 -10.06 3.80 5.86
CA LEU A 93 -10.22 5.00 5.05
C LEU A 93 -9.03 5.17 4.11
N CYS A 94 -9.28 5.73 2.94
CA CYS A 94 -8.28 5.98 1.91
C CYS A 94 -8.59 7.29 1.20
N TYR A 95 -7.65 8.22 1.20
CA TYR A 95 -7.71 9.38 0.30
C TYR A 95 -7.22 8.96 -1.09
N ILE A 96 -7.99 9.28 -2.12
CA ILE A 96 -7.68 9.02 -3.53
C ILE A 96 -7.26 10.37 -4.13
N GLU A 97 -5.98 10.51 -4.41
CA GLU A 97 -5.34 11.81 -4.69
C GLU A 97 -5.81 12.43 -6.01
N ASP A 98 -5.90 11.63 -7.08
CA ASP A 98 -6.31 12.09 -8.41
C ASP A 98 -7.81 12.42 -8.52
N GLU A 99 -8.64 11.81 -7.66
CA GLU A 99 -10.07 12.10 -7.57
C GLU A 99 -10.44 13.16 -6.52
N ALA A 100 -9.51 13.52 -5.62
CA ALA A 100 -9.78 14.30 -4.41
C ALA A 100 -10.98 13.75 -3.59
N LYS A 101 -10.98 12.44 -3.33
CA LYS A 101 -12.06 11.77 -2.57
C LYS A 101 -11.56 10.95 -1.41
N LEU A 102 -12.35 10.93 -0.33
CA LEU A 102 -12.21 9.98 0.76
C LEU A 102 -13.10 8.75 0.53
N SER A 103 -12.48 7.58 0.35
CA SER A 103 -13.18 6.28 0.24
C SER A 103 -13.05 5.47 1.53
N ALA A 104 -14.04 4.62 1.79
CA ALA A 104 -14.05 3.70 2.92
C ALA A 104 -14.22 2.26 2.43
N TYR A 105 -13.44 1.34 2.99
CA TYR A 105 -13.59 -0.09 2.70
C TYR A 105 -14.77 -0.70 3.47
N LYS A 106 -15.67 -1.36 2.75
CA LYS A 106 -16.89 -2.00 3.25
C LYS A 106 -16.89 -3.50 2.89
N PRO A 107 -17.83 -4.31 3.40
CA PRO A 107 -17.93 -5.72 3.02
C PRO A 107 -18.03 -5.96 1.50
N ALA A 108 -18.62 -5.01 0.76
CA ALA A 108 -18.76 -5.05 -0.69
C ALA A 108 -17.55 -4.45 -1.46
N GLY A 109 -16.48 -4.03 -0.77
CA GLY A 109 -15.33 -3.36 -1.35
C GLY A 109 -15.21 -1.87 -0.99
N TRP A 110 -14.31 -1.17 -1.68
CA TRP A 110 -14.14 0.28 -1.54
C TRP A 110 -15.39 1.03 -2.00
N SER A 111 -15.81 2.04 -1.23
CA SER A 111 -16.94 2.90 -1.63
C SER A 111 -16.55 3.81 -2.80
N ALA A 112 -17.55 4.37 -3.48
CA ALA A 112 -17.33 5.41 -4.49
C ALA A 112 -16.57 6.64 -3.94
N GLY A 113 -16.56 6.82 -2.63
CA GLY A 113 -15.92 7.93 -1.93
C GLY A 113 -16.79 9.19 -1.90
N ILE A 114 -16.37 10.15 -1.09
CA ILE A 114 -16.99 11.47 -0.93
C ILE A 114 -15.91 12.51 -1.29
N ALA A 115 -16.26 13.51 -2.10
CA ALA A 115 -15.37 14.62 -2.43
C ALA A 115 -15.05 15.44 -1.17
N ILE A 116 -13.79 15.86 -1.04
CA ILE A 116 -13.30 16.68 0.07
C ILE A 116 -12.74 18.02 -0.40
#